data_AF-A0A0F8Y9I1-F1
#
_entry.id   AF-A0A0F8Y9I1-F1
#
_cell.length_a   1.000
_cell.length_b   1.000
_cell.length_c   1.000
_cell.angle_alpha   90.00
_cell.angle_beta   90.00
_cell.angle_gamma   90.00
#
_symmetry.space_group_name_H-M   'P 1'
#
loop_
_entity.id
_entity.type
_entity.pdbx_description
1 polymer ?
#
loop_
_entity_poly.entity_id
_entity_poly.type
_entity_poly.pdbx_seq_one_letter_code
_entity_poly.pdbx_strand_id
1 'polypeptide(L)'
;MKQIELTQGMFALVDNDVFEELSRYKWYARKGGHTFYAMRSVYLGGGQANRKNKTVLMHRVIIGALKGQHVDHRNGDGLYNLRCNIRANFTISSMA
;
A
#
# COMPACT_ATOMS: atom_id res chain seq x y z
N MET A 1 15.64 6.27 -6.10
CA MET A 1 14.80 5.58 -5.12
C MET A 1 15.11 6.12 -3.73
N LYS A 2 14.13 6.14 -2.83
CA LYS A 2 14.29 6.52 -1.43
C LYS A 2 13.59 5.50 -0.51
N GLN A 3 13.98 5.46 0.76
CA GLN A 3 13.45 4.55 1.78
C GLN A 3 12.49 5.29 2.72
N ILE A 4 11.34 4.69 3.00
CA ILE A 4 10.40 5.13 4.03
C ILE A 4 10.43 4.10 5.16
N GLU A 5 10.81 4.52 6.36
CA GLU A 5 10.79 3.66 7.53
C GLU A 5 9.37 3.18 7.88
N LEU A 6 9.28 1.92 8.27
CA LEU A 6 8.07 1.25 8.71
C LEU A 6 8.27 0.75 10.15
N THR A 7 7.24 0.12 10.69
CA THR A 7 7.37 -0.65 11.93
C THR A 7 8.25 -1.89 11.74
N GLN A 8 8.74 -2.45 12.85
CA GLN A 8 9.52 -3.69 12.88
C GLN A 8 10.91 -3.58 12.22
N GLY A 9 11.49 -2.37 12.16
CA GLY A 9 12.81 -2.12 11.56
C GLY A 9 12.83 -2.32 10.04
N MET A 10 11.67 -2.38 9.39
CA MET A 10 11.54 -2.55 7.95
C MET A 10 11.45 -1.18 7.26
N PHE A 11 11.67 -1.16 5.95
CA PHE A 11 11.48 0.03 5.12
C PHE A 11 10.79 -0.32 3.80
N ALA A 12 10.04 0.61 3.25
CA ALA A 12 9.54 0.55 1.88
C ALA A 12 10.46 1.34 0.93
N LEU A 13 10.73 0.79 -0.25
CA LEU A 13 11.43 1.48 -1.32
C LEU A 13 10.43 2.15 -2.27
N VAL A 14 10.62 3.44 -2.56
CA VAL A 14 9.73 4.23 -3.41
C VAL A 14 10.51 5.07 -4.43
N ASP A 15 9.83 5.51 -5.49
CA ASP A 15 10.39 6.46 -6.45
C ASP A 15 10.64 7.83 -5.80
N ASN A 16 11.62 8.57 -6.33
CA ASN A 16 12.06 9.84 -5.72
C ASN A 16 10.96 10.91 -5.72
N ASP A 17 10.11 10.91 -6.74
CA ASP A 17 9.08 11.93 -6.99
C ASP A 17 7.87 11.80 -6.04
N VAL A 18 7.58 10.60 -5.52
CA VAL A 18 6.48 10.36 -4.56
C VAL A 18 6.95 10.34 -3.11
N PHE A 19 8.27 10.31 -2.87
CA PHE A 19 8.82 10.19 -1.53
C PHE A 19 8.32 11.30 -0.59
N GLU A 20 8.40 12.57 -1.01
CA GLU A 20 8.03 13.71 -0.17
C GLU A 20 6.53 13.72 0.20
N GLU A 21 5.68 13.11 -0.63
CA GLU A 21 4.25 12.96 -0.33
C GLU A 21 4.00 11.80 0.62
N LEU A 22 4.59 10.63 0.34
CA LEU A 22 4.38 9.41 1.11
C LEU A 22 4.99 9.49 2.51
N SER A 23 6.14 10.15 2.66
CA SER A 23 6.85 10.32 3.94
C SER A 23 6.10 11.18 4.96
N ARG A 24 5.03 11.88 4.55
CA ARG A 24 4.18 12.68 5.46
C ARG A 24 3.32 11.82 6.38
N TYR A 25 3.21 10.53 6.09
CA TYR A 25 2.32 9.62 6.81
C TYR A 25 3.11 8.58 7.58
N LYS A 26 2.53 8.13 8.72
CA LYS A 26 3.06 7.00 9.47
C LYS A 26 2.60 5.70 8.80
N TRP A 27 3.56 4.99 8.21
CA TRP A 27 3.35 3.69 7.60
C TRP A 27 3.83 2.58 8.53
N TYR A 28 3.27 1.39 8.36
CA TYR A 28 3.67 0.20 9.10
C TYR A 28 3.70 -1.01 8.18
N ALA A 29 4.57 -1.97 8.51
CA ALA A 29 4.65 -3.24 7.81
C ALA A 29 3.62 -4.20 8.41
N ARG A 30 2.84 -4.86 7.56
CA ARG A 30 1.99 -5.98 7.96
C ARG A 30 2.24 -7.18 7.06
N LYS A 31 2.46 -8.34 7.68
CA LYS A 31 2.58 -9.62 6.98
C LYS A 31 1.26 -9.97 6.29
N GLY A 32 1.32 -10.38 5.03
CA GLY A 32 0.19 -10.87 4.25
C GLY A 32 0.67 -11.91 3.24
N GLY A 33 0.13 -13.12 3.31
CA GLY A 33 0.61 -14.24 2.50
C GLY A 33 2.11 -14.50 2.73
N HIS A 34 2.88 -14.51 1.64
CA HIS A 34 4.33 -14.74 1.64
C HIS A 34 5.17 -13.45 1.71
N THR A 35 4.55 -12.28 1.91
CA THR A 35 5.24 -10.99 1.85
C THR A 35 4.79 -10.03 2.95
N PHE A 36 5.39 -8.84 3.01
CA PHE A 36 4.96 -7.74 3.86
C PHE A 36 4.44 -6.59 3.01
N TYR A 37 3.36 -5.97 3.46
CA TYR A 37 2.80 -4.78 2.82
C TYR A 37 3.04 -3.55 3.68
N ALA A 38 3.49 -2.47 3.04
CA ALA A 38 3.49 -1.14 3.63
C ALA A 38 2.06 -0.57 3.59
N MET A 39 1.48 -0.28 4.76
CA MET A 39 0.14 0.26 4.87
C MET A 39 -0.01 1.25 6.02
N ARG A 40 -1.07 2.06 5.97
CA ARG A 40 -1.47 2.99 7.03
C ARG A 40 -2.96 2.82 7.35
N SER A 41 -3.34 3.20 8.57
CA SER A 41 -4.73 3.18 9.02
C SER A 41 -5.25 4.61 9.12
N VAL A 42 -6.39 4.89 8.47
CA VAL A 42 -7.06 6.18 8.50
C VAL A 42 -8.31 6.03 9.36
N TYR A 43 -8.39 6.76 10.46
CA TYR A 43 -9.58 6.80 11.31
C TYR A 43 -10.71 7.55 10.59
N LEU A 44 -11.88 6.93 10.50
CA LEU A 44 -13.07 7.45 9.83
C LEU A 44 -14.15 7.90 10.83
N GLY A 45 -13.83 7.98 12.13
CA GLY A 45 -14.81 8.30 13.16
C GLY A 45 -15.44 7.07 13.82
N GLY A 46 -16.47 7.32 14.62
CA GLY A 46 -17.12 6.32 15.45
C GLY A 46 -16.40 6.17 16.79
N GLY A 47 -17.11 6.47 17.88
CA GLY A 47 -16.58 6.41 19.24
C GLY A 47 -16.06 5.01 19.62
N GLN A 48 -15.64 4.85 20.87
CA GLN A 48 -14.94 3.65 21.36
C GLN A 48 -15.65 2.33 21.01
N ALA A 49 -16.99 2.29 21.07
CA ALA A 49 -17.78 1.11 20.74
C ALA A 49 -17.87 0.78 19.23
N ASN A 50 -17.68 1.78 18.36
CA ASN A 50 -17.95 1.67 16.91
C ASN A 50 -16.82 2.29 16.07
N ARG A 51 -15.57 2.07 16.46
CA ARG A 51 -14.39 2.65 15.79
C ARG A 51 -14.30 2.19 14.34
N LYS A 52 -14.39 3.13 13.40
CA LYS A 52 -14.27 2.86 11.96
C LYS A 52 -12.88 3.28 11.48
N ASN A 53 -12.15 2.36 10.87
CA ASN A 53 -10.85 2.64 10.25
C ASN A 53 -10.85 2.14 8.81
N LYS A 54 -10.09 2.82 7.95
CA LYS A 54 -9.79 2.40 6.58
C LYS A 54 -8.31 2.08 6.45
N THR A 55 -8.02 0.88 5.97
CA THR A 55 -6.66 0.50 5.59
C THR A 55 -6.32 1.10 4.23
N VAL A 56 -5.15 1.73 4.12
CA VAL A 56 -4.60 2.29 2.90
C VAL A 56 -3.26 1.61 2.62
N LEU A 57 -3.11 1.00 1.45
CA LEU A 57 -1.91 0.29 1.01
C LEU A 57 -1.02 1.22 0.17
N MET A 58 0.28 1.27 0.45
CA MET A 58 1.22 2.18 -0.22
C MET A 58 1.27 1.95 -1.73
N HIS A 59 1.42 0.70 -2.18
CA HIS A 59 1.44 0.36 -3.61
C HIS A 59 0.20 0.85 -4.36
N ARG A 60 -0.98 0.85 -3.71
CA ARG A 60 -2.22 1.34 -4.32
C ARG A 60 -2.24 2.85 -4.46
N VAL A 61 -1.68 3.57 -3.48
CA VAL A 61 -1.59 5.04 -3.52
C VAL A 61 -0.69 5.47 -4.69
N ILE A 62 0.47 4.81 -4.84
CA ILE A 62 1.47 5.13 -5.87
C ILE A 62 0.91 5.09 -7.29
N ILE A 63 0.00 4.16 -7.58
CA ILE A 63 -0.60 4.01 -8.91
C ILE A 63 -2.03 4.57 -9.01
N GLY A 64 -2.55 5.20 -7.96
CA GLY A 64 -3.92 5.75 -7.96
C GLY A 64 -5.01 4.69 -8.12
N ALA A 65 -4.83 3.49 -7.54
CA ALA A 65 -5.71 2.35 -7.80
C ALA A 65 -7.15 2.54 -7.31
N LEU A 66 -8.12 2.39 -8.22
CA LEU A 66 -9.55 2.48 -7.95
C LEU A 66 -10.04 1.30 -7.10
N LYS A 67 -11.14 1.52 -6.38
CA LYS A 67 -11.79 0.47 -5.57
C LYS A 67 -12.10 -0.75 -6.45
N GLY A 68 -11.71 -1.93 -5.98
CA GLY A 68 -11.95 -3.20 -6.70
C GLY A 68 -10.86 -3.59 -7.70
N GLN A 69 -9.95 -2.69 -8.09
CA GLN A 69 -8.81 -3.06 -8.94
C GLN A 69 -7.86 -4.00 -8.17
N HIS A 70 -7.40 -5.06 -8.84
CA HIS A 70 -6.36 -5.92 -8.31
C HIS A 70 -5.00 -5.31 -8.60
N VAL A 71 -4.16 -5.20 -7.57
CA VAL A 71 -2.83 -4.59 -7.69
C VAL A 71 -1.84 -5.46 -6.94
N ASP A 72 -0.75 -5.84 -7.59
CA ASP A 72 0.30 -6.68 -7.02
C ASP A 72 1.71 -6.18 -7.36
N HIS A 73 2.72 -6.81 -6.74
CA HIS A 73 4.13 -6.54 -6.94
C HIS A 73 4.74 -7.63 -7.83
N ARG A 74 5.39 -7.26 -8.93
CA ARG A 74 5.93 -8.19 -9.93
C ARG A 74 6.95 -9.17 -9.34
N ASN A 75 7.77 -8.71 -8.41
CA ASN A 75 8.81 -9.52 -7.77
C ASN A 75 8.35 -10.25 -6.49
N GLY A 76 7.08 -10.11 -6.07
CA GLY A 76 6.57 -10.68 -4.83
C GLY A 76 7.03 -9.98 -3.53
N ASP A 77 7.86 -8.94 -3.62
CA ASP A 77 8.27 -8.12 -2.47
C ASP A 77 7.33 -6.92 -2.32
N GLY A 78 6.43 -6.99 -1.33
CA GLY A 78 5.43 -5.95 -1.07
C GLY A 78 6.00 -4.66 -0.45
N LEU A 79 7.29 -4.64 -0.09
CA LEU A 79 8.00 -3.46 0.37
C LEU A 79 8.77 -2.77 -0.77
N TYR A 80 8.97 -3.43 -1.90
CA TYR A 80 9.56 -2.83 -3.10
C TYR A 80 8.52 -2.06 -3.94
N ASN A 81 8.14 -0.89 -3.45
CA ASN A 81 7.04 -0.06 -3.95
C ASN A 81 7.48 0.92 -5.07
N LEU A 82 8.38 0.51 -5.96
CA LEU A 82 8.67 1.29 -7.17
C LEU A 82 7.54 1.10 -8.19
N ARG A 83 7.16 2.15 -8.94
CA ARG A 83 6.11 2.06 -9.97
C ARG A 83 6.39 0.97 -10.99
N CYS A 84 7.66 0.79 -11.38
CA CYS A 84 8.07 -0.26 -12.31
C CYS A 84 7.82 -1.69 -11.79
N ASN A 85 7.73 -1.86 -10.47
CA ASN A 85 7.47 -3.14 -9.82
C ASN A 85 5.98 -3.36 -9.49
N ILE A 86 5.11 -2.35 -9.64
CA ILE A 86 3.68 -2.48 -9.35
C ILE A 86 2.92 -2.80 -10.64
N ARG A 87 1.97 -3.74 -10.57
CA ARG A 87 1.08 -4.10 -11.68
C ARG A 87 -0.38 -3.95 -11.25
N ALA A 88 -1.17 -3.24 -12.06
CA ALA A 88 -2.62 -3.18 -11.93
C ALA A 88 -3.24 -4.16 -12.93
N ASN A 89 -4.04 -5.09 -12.43
CA ASN A 89 -4.85 -5.99 -13.24
C ASN A 89 -6.31 -5.55 -13.18
N PHE A 90 -6.93 -5.46 -14.35
CA PHE A 90 -8.37 -5.33 -14.49
C PHE A 90 -8.94 -6.74 -14.60
N THR A 91 -9.75 -7.16 -13.63
CA THR A 91 -10.62 -8.31 -13.86
C THR A 91 -11.75 -7.81 -14.75
N ILE A 92 -11.69 -8.10 -16.05
CA ILE A 92 -12.90 -8.10 -16.86
C ILE A 92 -13.69 -9.29 -16.32
N SER A 93 -14.68 -9.04 -15.46
CA SER A 93 -15.65 -10.07 -15.15
C SER A 93 -16.30 -10.44 -16.48
N SER A 94 -15.90 -11.58 -17.03
CA SER A 94 -16.67 -12.26 -18.06
C SER A 94 -18.08 -12.41 -17.51
N MET A 95 -19.01 -11.59 -17.98
CA MET A 95 -20.43 -11.90 -17.85
C MET A 95 -20.67 -13.08 -18.80
N ALA A 96 -20.64 -14.28 -18.24
CA ALA A 96 -21.34 -15.43 -18.80
C ALA A 96 -22.73 -15.48 -18.18
#